data_AF-A0A7J2IT62-F1
#
_entry.id   AF-A0A7J2IT62-F1
#
_cell.length_a   1.000
_cell.length_b   1.000
_cell.length_c   1.000
_cell.angle_alpha   90.00
_cell.angle_beta   90.00
_cell.angle_gamma   90.00
#
_symmetry.space_group_name_H-M   'P 1'
#
loop_
_entity.id
_entity.type
_entity.pdbx_description
1 polymer ?
#
loop_
_entity_poly.entity_id
_entity_poly.type
_entity_poly.pdbx_seq_one_letter_code
_entity_poly.pdbx_strand_id
1 'polypeptide(L)'
;EILKEVREKRQELNLKGYADEVRKLDRSGLMAIFRELAKKTGISTGLGVYQLLRGHNLRKLFYTLLRNEGIDSFTIEFWMGHAIEEEQSAYFEAIPEKHKEIYAKYMKALLIGDFETRALESREYKELKEELETYKEALKQRNGEIKRLREAIEEMKAREKAQEPVDKLIDLVIEKMMKDETIKKRLAEILK
;
A
#
# COMPACT_ATOMS: atom_id res chain seq x y z
N GLU A 1 -28.27 7.45 2.96
CA GLU A 1 -28.19 8.88 2.57
C GLU A 1 -28.60 9.16 1.13
N ILE A 2 -27.90 8.64 0.12
CA ILE A 2 -28.14 8.96 -1.30
C ILE A 2 -29.61 8.76 -1.74
N LEU A 3 -30.24 7.66 -1.33
CA LEU A 3 -31.65 7.39 -1.67
C LEU A 3 -32.65 8.37 -1.04
N LYS A 4 -32.31 8.97 0.11
CA LYS A 4 -33.13 9.97 0.79
C LYS A 4 -33.02 11.32 0.07
N GLU A 5 -31.80 11.69 -0.29
CA GLU A 5 -31.47 12.91 -1.02
C GLU A 5 -32.10 12.92 -2.44
N VAL A 6 -32.09 11.78 -3.13
CA VAL A 6 -32.80 11.60 -4.42
C VAL A 6 -34.30 11.75 -4.25
N ARG A 7 -34.87 11.31 -3.13
CA ARG A 7 -36.31 11.39 -2.84
C ARG A 7 -36.75 12.83 -2.54
N GLU A 8 -35.95 13.58 -1.81
CA GLU A 8 -36.18 14.99 -1.48
C GLU A 8 -36.09 15.88 -2.73
N LYS A 9 -35.05 15.71 -3.56
CA LYS A 9 -34.93 16.40 -4.87
C LYS A 9 -36.10 16.11 -5.82
N ARG A 10 -36.66 14.89 -5.77
CA ARG A 10 -37.83 14.50 -6.58
C ARG A 10 -39.10 15.24 -6.17
N GLN A 11 -39.26 15.55 -4.88
CA GLN A 11 -40.39 16.34 -4.37
C GLN A 11 -40.26 17.82 -4.76
N GLU A 12 -39.05 18.39 -4.67
CA GLU A 12 -38.80 19.79 -5.07
C GLU A 12 -39.10 20.04 -6.55
N LEU A 13 -38.78 19.09 -7.44
CA LEU A 13 -38.99 19.22 -8.88
C LEU A 13 -40.46 19.03 -9.33
N ASN A 14 -41.39 18.82 -8.39
CA ASN A 14 -42.83 18.65 -8.64
C ASN A 14 -43.15 17.66 -9.77
N LEU A 15 -42.32 16.62 -9.90
CA LEU A 15 -42.47 15.56 -10.89
C LEU A 15 -43.69 14.71 -10.48
N LYS A 16 -44.88 15.07 -10.97
CA LYS A 16 -46.11 14.25 -10.81
C LYS A 16 -45.76 12.80 -11.15
N GLY A 17 -45.89 11.94 -10.14
CA GLY A 17 -45.40 10.57 -10.18
C GLY A 17 -46.11 9.75 -11.25
N TYR A 18 -45.50 9.61 -12.42
CA TYR A 18 -45.65 8.36 -13.16
C TYR A 18 -45.00 7.28 -12.28
N ALA A 19 -45.79 6.28 -11.88
CA ALA A 19 -45.39 5.22 -10.97
C ALA A 19 -43.99 4.67 -11.34
N ASP A 20 -43.13 4.42 -10.34
CA ASP A 20 -41.77 3.90 -10.59
C ASP A 20 -41.80 2.59 -11.41
N GLU A 21 -42.92 1.85 -11.41
CA GLU A 21 -43.18 0.70 -12.28
C GLU A 21 -43.14 1.03 -13.78
N VAL A 22 -43.61 2.22 -14.18
CA VAL A 22 -43.61 2.71 -15.57
C VAL A 22 -42.25 3.27 -15.97
N ARG A 23 -41.41 3.69 -15.01
CA ARG A 23 -40.05 4.20 -15.23
C ARG A 23 -38.97 3.12 -15.18
N LYS A 24 -39.32 1.88 -14.82
CA LYS A 24 -38.38 0.75 -14.89
C LYS A 24 -37.90 0.61 -16.32
N LEU A 25 -36.59 0.65 -16.49
CA LEU A 25 -35.99 0.38 -17.78
C LEU A 25 -36.31 -1.07 -18.15
N ASP A 26 -37.14 -1.25 -19.16
CA ASP A 26 -37.49 -2.56 -19.66
C ASP A 26 -36.40 -3.09 -20.61
N ARG A 27 -36.54 -4.35 -21.03
CA ARG A 27 -35.61 -4.98 -21.97
C ARG A 27 -35.47 -4.16 -23.25
N SER A 28 -36.57 -3.61 -23.76
CA SER A 28 -36.60 -2.85 -25.01
C SER A 28 -35.83 -1.54 -24.89
N GLY A 29 -36.00 -0.83 -23.77
CA GLY A 29 -35.27 0.38 -23.43
C GLY A 29 -33.76 0.14 -23.30
N LEU A 30 -33.35 -0.93 -22.58
CA LEU A 30 -31.94 -1.31 -22.49
C LEU A 30 -31.35 -1.63 -23.88
N MET A 31 -32.10 -2.33 -24.73
CA MET A 31 -31.67 -2.61 -26.11
C MET A 31 -31.61 -1.35 -26.98
N ALA A 32 -32.47 -0.35 -26.74
CA ALA A 32 -32.41 0.93 -27.43
C ALA A 32 -31.14 1.70 -27.03
N ILE A 33 -30.80 1.75 -25.73
CA ILE A 33 -29.57 2.37 -25.23
C ILE A 33 -28.35 1.75 -25.89
N PHE A 34 -28.22 0.42 -25.89
CA PHE A 34 -27.08 -0.25 -26.51
C PHE A 34 -26.97 0.02 -28.01
N ARG A 35 -28.10 0.05 -28.74
CA ARG A 35 -28.11 0.41 -30.16
C ARG A 35 -27.64 1.83 -30.40
N GLU A 36 -28.10 2.77 -29.58
CA GLU A 36 -27.72 4.17 -29.69
C GLU A 36 -26.24 4.38 -29.38
N LEU A 37 -25.73 3.72 -28.33
CA LEU A 37 -24.29 3.72 -28.02
C LEU A 37 -23.48 3.15 -29.19
N ALA A 38 -23.88 1.99 -29.73
CA ALA A 38 -23.19 1.35 -30.85
C ALA A 38 -23.09 2.28 -32.07
N LYS A 39 -24.17 2.99 -32.40
CA LYS A 39 -24.20 4.01 -33.47
C LYS A 39 -23.22 5.15 -33.19
N LYS A 40 -23.26 5.73 -31.98
CA LYS A 40 -22.37 6.83 -31.58
C LYS A 40 -20.89 6.46 -31.64
N THR A 41 -20.57 5.22 -31.30
CA THR A 41 -19.19 4.69 -31.33
C THR A 41 -18.77 4.13 -32.70
N GLY A 42 -19.66 4.08 -33.70
CA GLY A 42 -19.35 3.57 -35.04
C GLY A 42 -19.19 2.04 -35.15
N ILE A 43 -19.57 1.27 -34.12
CA ILE A 43 -19.44 -0.20 -34.08
C ILE A 43 -20.77 -0.93 -34.33
N SER A 44 -21.76 -0.24 -34.88
CA SER A 44 -23.07 -0.83 -35.14
C SER A 44 -22.97 -1.95 -36.18
N THR A 45 -23.63 -3.08 -35.92
CA THR A 45 -23.72 -4.18 -36.90
C THR A 45 -24.86 -3.95 -37.89
N GLY A 46 -24.77 -4.60 -39.06
CA GLY A 46 -25.79 -4.55 -40.10
C GLY A 46 -27.13 -5.17 -39.68
N LEU A 47 -28.16 -4.93 -40.51
CA LEU A 47 -29.50 -5.49 -40.35
C LEU A 47 -29.45 -7.03 -40.33
N GLY A 48 -30.18 -7.64 -39.40
CA GLY A 48 -30.23 -9.10 -39.22
C GLY A 48 -29.09 -9.70 -38.40
N VAL A 49 -28.06 -8.91 -38.05
CA VAL A 49 -26.92 -9.36 -37.22
C VAL A 49 -27.06 -8.83 -35.80
N TYR A 50 -26.78 -9.68 -34.80
CA TYR A 50 -26.74 -9.24 -33.40
C TYR A 50 -25.70 -8.13 -33.19
N GLN A 51 -26.11 -7.06 -32.52
CA GLN A 51 -25.22 -5.94 -32.18
C GLN A 51 -24.02 -6.40 -31.34
N LEU A 52 -22.84 -5.89 -31.69
CA LEU A 52 -21.61 -6.17 -30.95
C LEU A 52 -21.69 -5.61 -29.52
N LEU A 53 -22.20 -4.39 -29.37
CA LEU A 53 -22.42 -3.78 -28.07
C LEU A 53 -23.81 -4.19 -27.54
N ARG A 54 -23.84 -5.14 -26.61
CA ARG A 54 -25.05 -5.63 -25.94
C ARG A 54 -24.69 -6.19 -24.56
N GLY A 55 -25.65 -6.23 -23.64
CA GLY A 55 -25.43 -6.74 -22.28
C GLY A 55 -24.79 -8.14 -22.23
N HIS A 56 -25.20 -9.05 -23.11
CA HIS A 56 -24.60 -10.40 -23.19
C HIS A 56 -23.11 -10.37 -23.58
N ASN A 57 -22.73 -9.54 -24.56
CA ASN A 57 -21.35 -9.42 -24.99
C ASN A 57 -20.50 -8.68 -23.95
N LEU A 58 -21.08 -7.72 -23.22
CA LEU A 58 -20.42 -7.10 -22.07
C LEU A 58 -20.18 -8.09 -20.94
N ARG A 59 -21.13 -9.00 -20.66
CA ARG A 59 -20.93 -10.09 -19.70
C ARG A 59 -19.83 -11.05 -20.16
N LYS A 60 -19.79 -11.41 -21.45
CA LYS A 60 -18.71 -12.22 -22.02
C LYS A 60 -17.35 -11.52 -21.94
N LEU A 61 -17.32 -10.21 -22.20
CA LEU A 61 -16.11 -9.40 -22.08
C LEU A 61 -15.62 -9.37 -20.63
N PHE A 62 -16.51 -9.12 -19.67
CA PHE A 62 -16.22 -9.19 -18.24
C PHE A 62 -15.57 -10.52 -17.85
N TYR A 63 -16.16 -11.64 -18.26
CA TYR A 63 -15.61 -12.97 -18.02
C TYR A 63 -14.20 -13.12 -18.63
N THR A 64 -14.06 -12.75 -19.90
CA THR A 64 -12.82 -12.94 -20.65
C THR A 64 -11.67 -12.11 -20.08
N LEU A 65 -11.93 -10.84 -19.72
CA LEU A 65 -10.92 -9.95 -19.14
C LEU A 65 -10.41 -10.50 -17.81
N LEU A 66 -11.33 -10.86 -16.90
CA LEU A 66 -10.95 -11.37 -15.58
C LEU A 66 -10.27 -12.74 -15.65
N ARG A 67 -10.70 -13.60 -16.57
CA ARG A 67 -10.06 -14.91 -16.77
C ARG A 67 -8.64 -14.76 -17.30
N ASN A 68 -8.40 -13.80 -18.22
CA ASN A 68 -7.07 -13.51 -18.76
C ASN A 68 -6.12 -12.95 -17.69
N GLU A 69 -6.63 -12.23 -16.70
CA GLU A 69 -5.88 -11.77 -15.52
C GLU A 69 -5.67 -12.88 -14.47
N GLY A 70 -6.16 -14.10 -14.73
CA GLY A 70 -5.93 -15.26 -13.88
C GLY A 70 -6.91 -15.41 -12.72
N ILE A 71 -8.04 -14.68 -12.70
CA ILE A 71 -9.10 -14.97 -11.73
C ILE A 71 -9.65 -16.38 -11.98
N ASP A 72 -9.93 -17.07 -10.88
CA ASP A 72 -10.60 -18.35 -10.87
C ASP A 72 -12.00 -18.26 -11.51
N SER A 73 -12.30 -19.23 -12.39
CA SER A 73 -13.57 -19.26 -13.13
C SER A 73 -14.77 -19.31 -12.20
N PHE A 74 -14.71 -20.07 -11.11
CA PHE A 74 -15.82 -20.17 -10.18
C PHE A 74 -16.17 -18.81 -9.55
N THR A 75 -15.16 -18.02 -9.18
CA THR A 75 -15.36 -16.66 -8.65
C THR A 75 -16.07 -15.75 -9.67
N ILE A 76 -15.70 -15.83 -10.95
CA ILE A 76 -16.30 -15.00 -12.01
C ILE A 76 -17.74 -15.45 -12.28
N GLU A 77 -17.97 -16.76 -12.37
CA GLU A 77 -19.30 -17.37 -12.57
C GLU A 77 -20.26 -16.98 -11.44
N PHE A 78 -19.77 -17.01 -10.19
CA PHE A 78 -20.49 -16.51 -9.03
C PHE A 78 -20.87 -15.02 -9.16
N TRP A 79 -19.93 -14.15 -9.55
CA TRP A 79 -20.20 -12.73 -9.78
C TRP A 79 -21.21 -12.48 -10.91
N MET A 80 -21.25 -13.37 -11.89
CA MET A 80 -22.22 -13.31 -13.00
C MET A 80 -23.59 -13.87 -12.64
N GLY A 81 -23.74 -14.45 -11.43
CA GLY A 81 -24.98 -15.05 -10.94
C GLY A 81 -25.34 -16.34 -11.68
N HIS A 82 -24.35 -17.05 -12.21
CA HIS A 82 -24.56 -18.36 -12.81
C HIS A 82 -24.76 -19.42 -11.73
N ALA A 83 -25.48 -20.48 -12.07
CA ALA A 83 -25.73 -21.58 -11.14
C ALA A 83 -24.41 -22.26 -10.80
N ILE A 84 -24.15 -22.42 -9.51
CA ILE A 84 -23.00 -23.15 -8.98
C ILE A 84 -23.40 -24.62 -8.83
N GLU A 85 -22.49 -25.54 -9.13
CA GLU A 85 -22.74 -26.97 -8.91
C GLU A 85 -23.00 -27.28 -7.43
N GLU A 86 -23.94 -28.20 -7.18
CA GLU A 86 -24.53 -28.46 -5.86
C GLU A 86 -23.46 -28.79 -4.80
N GLU A 87 -22.42 -29.55 -5.18
CA GLU A 87 -21.28 -29.93 -4.33
C GLU A 87 -20.40 -28.74 -3.93
N GLN A 88 -20.24 -27.74 -4.81
CA GLN A 88 -19.47 -26.53 -4.51
C GLN A 88 -20.29 -25.53 -3.70
N SER A 89 -21.60 -25.49 -3.92
CA SER A 89 -22.51 -24.59 -3.20
C SER A 89 -22.56 -24.90 -1.70
N ALA A 90 -22.41 -26.18 -1.32
CA ALA A 90 -22.49 -26.63 0.07
C ALA A 90 -21.35 -26.13 0.97
N TYR A 91 -20.20 -25.78 0.38
CA TYR A 91 -19.02 -25.29 1.09
C TYR A 91 -18.74 -23.80 0.84
N PHE A 92 -19.53 -23.16 -0.02
CA PHE A 92 -19.26 -21.79 -0.45
C PHE A 92 -20.10 -20.78 0.34
N GLU A 93 -19.46 -20.10 1.28
CA GLU A 93 -20.00 -18.92 1.93
C GLU A 93 -19.41 -17.66 1.30
N ALA A 94 -20.24 -16.92 0.57
CA ALA A 94 -19.84 -15.68 -0.08
C ALA A 94 -19.63 -14.57 0.96
N ILE A 95 -18.38 -14.29 1.32
CA ILE A 95 -18.02 -13.18 2.21
C ILE A 95 -17.86 -11.90 1.36
N PRO A 96 -18.79 -10.93 1.43
CA PRO A 96 -18.79 -9.76 0.54
C PRO A 96 -17.48 -8.95 0.59
N GLU A 97 -16.88 -8.83 1.78
CA GLU A 97 -15.64 -8.10 2.01
C GLU A 97 -14.47 -8.73 1.24
N LYS A 98 -14.35 -10.06 1.25
CA LYS A 98 -13.31 -10.79 0.50
C LYS A 98 -13.52 -10.63 -1.01
N HIS A 99 -14.76 -10.74 -1.49
CA HIS A 99 -15.04 -10.54 -2.90
C HIS A 99 -14.76 -9.10 -3.34
N LYS A 100 -15.04 -8.11 -2.49
CA LYS A 100 -14.70 -6.70 -2.74
C LYS A 100 -13.19 -6.51 -2.86
N GLU A 101 -12.39 -7.10 -1.97
CA GLU A 101 -10.93 -7.04 -2.03
C GLU A 101 -10.38 -7.67 -3.30
N ILE A 102 -10.89 -8.84 -3.69
CA ILE A 102 -10.52 -9.50 -4.94
C ILE A 102 -10.91 -8.63 -6.12
N TYR A 103 -12.16 -8.16 -6.18
CA TYR A 103 -12.65 -7.31 -7.27
C TYR A 103 -11.81 -6.04 -7.42
N ALA A 104 -11.42 -5.41 -6.30
CA ALA A 104 -10.57 -4.21 -6.31
C ALA A 104 -9.19 -4.46 -6.93
N LYS A 105 -8.57 -5.63 -6.69
CA LYS A 105 -7.27 -6.00 -7.27
C LYS A 105 -7.32 -6.07 -8.79
N TYR A 106 -8.42 -6.55 -9.35
CA TYR A 106 -8.60 -6.75 -10.79
C TYR A 106 -9.39 -5.64 -11.49
N MET A 107 -9.80 -4.61 -10.74
CA MET A 107 -10.58 -3.48 -11.26
C MET A 107 -9.88 -2.79 -12.44
N LYS A 108 -8.54 -2.76 -12.44
CA LYS A 108 -7.72 -2.22 -13.54
C LYS A 108 -8.09 -2.80 -14.89
N ALA A 109 -8.31 -4.11 -14.97
CA ALA A 109 -8.59 -4.79 -16.23
C ALA A 109 -10.00 -4.48 -16.77
N LEU A 110 -10.89 -3.97 -15.93
CA LEU A 110 -12.29 -3.67 -16.30
C LEU A 110 -12.50 -2.21 -16.72
N LEU A 111 -11.51 -1.34 -16.52
CA LEU A 111 -11.62 0.09 -16.78
C LEU A 111 -11.09 0.44 -18.17
N ILE A 112 -11.74 1.41 -18.82
CA ILE A 112 -11.41 1.86 -20.20
C ILE A 112 -10.42 3.04 -20.17
N GLY A 113 -10.01 3.53 -18.99
CA GLY A 113 -9.11 4.67 -18.85
C GLY A 113 -8.22 4.60 -17.62
N ASP A 114 -7.32 5.59 -17.53
CA ASP A 114 -6.45 5.76 -16.37
C ASP A 114 -7.28 6.00 -15.12
N PHE A 115 -6.94 5.30 -14.04
CA PHE A 115 -7.59 5.47 -12.77
C PHE A 115 -6.55 5.63 -11.68
N GLU A 116 -6.81 6.59 -10.80
CA GLU A 116 -6.11 6.73 -9.55
C GLU A 116 -6.93 6.02 -8.48
N THR A 117 -6.37 4.98 -7.87
CA THR A 117 -6.89 4.47 -6.60
C THR A 117 -6.68 5.53 -5.54
N ARG A 118 -7.69 6.39 -5.33
CA ARG A 118 -7.77 7.22 -4.14
C ARG A 118 -8.16 6.32 -2.99
N ALA A 119 -7.16 5.79 -2.29
CA ALA A 119 -7.39 5.30 -0.94
C ALA A 119 -7.93 6.50 -0.14
N LEU A 120 -9.19 6.43 0.28
CA LEU A 120 -9.69 7.29 1.34
C LEU A 120 -9.02 6.81 2.63
N GLU A 121 -7.73 7.16 2.75
CA GLU A 121 -6.98 6.95 3.98
C GLU A 121 -7.73 7.73 5.07
N SER A 122 -8.16 7.03 6.11
CA SER A 122 -8.74 7.68 7.29
C SER A 122 -7.72 8.70 7.81
N ARG A 123 -8.21 9.78 8.43
CA ARG A 123 -7.34 10.80 9.01
C ARG A 123 -6.29 10.18 9.95
N GLU A 124 -6.71 9.18 10.74
CA GLU A 124 -5.85 8.40 11.63
C GLU A 124 -4.72 7.67 10.89
N TYR A 125 -4.99 7.12 9.70
CA TYR A 125 -3.95 6.44 8.91
C TYR A 125 -2.91 7.42 8.36
N LYS A 126 -3.33 8.64 7.98
CA LYS A 126 -2.42 9.69 7.55
C LYS A 126 -1.53 10.18 8.69
N GLU A 127 -2.13 10.46 9.85
CA GLU A 127 -1.42 10.85 11.07
C GLU A 127 -0.40 9.77 11.46
N LEU A 128 -0.79 8.49 11.46
CA LEU A 128 0.10 7.37 11.76
C LEU A 128 1.26 7.23 10.75
N LYS A 129 1.00 7.48 9.47
CA LYS A 129 2.02 7.41 8.40
C LYS A 129 3.04 8.55 8.54
N GLU A 130 2.58 9.75 8.87
CA GLU A 130 3.44 10.89 9.16
C GLU A 130 4.30 10.61 10.41
N GLU A 131 3.71 10.13 11.49
CA GLU A 131 4.44 9.72 12.70
C GLU A 131 5.50 8.66 12.38
N LEU A 132 5.14 7.61 11.64
CA LEU A 132 6.09 6.56 11.25
C LEU A 132 7.29 7.10 10.47
N GLU A 133 7.08 8.08 9.59
CA GLU A 133 8.17 8.67 8.82
C GLU A 133 9.08 9.53 9.72
N THR A 134 8.50 10.32 10.64
CA THR A 134 9.30 11.06 11.65
C THR A 134 10.12 10.13 12.53
N TYR A 135 9.55 8.99 12.97
CA TYR A 135 10.26 7.99 13.77
C TYR A 135 11.42 7.36 13.00
N LYS A 136 11.24 7.05 11.70
CA LYS A 136 12.32 6.52 10.86
C LYS A 136 13.46 7.51 10.71
N GLU A 137 13.16 8.79 10.50
CA GLU A 137 14.17 9.84 10.39
C GLU A 137 14.95 9.99 11.70
N ALA A 138 14.25 10.01 12.85
CA ALA A 138 14.87 10.05 14.16
C ALA A 138 15.77 8.82 14.41
N LEU A 139 15.30 7.61 14.05
CA LEU A 139 16.09 6.38 14.13
C LEU A 139 17.34 6.44 13.26
N LYS A 140 17.24 6.98 12.03
CA LYS A 140 18.38 7.14 11.13
C LYS A 140 19.43 8.09 11.71
N GLN A 141 18.99 9.22 12.30
CA GLN A 141 19.90 10.15 12.97
C GLN A 141 20.58 9.50 14.18
N ARG A 142 19.80 8.84 15.06
CA ARG A 142 20.32 8.15 16.24
C ARG A 142 21.32 7.05 15.87
N ASN A 143 21.03 6.25 14.85
CA ASN A 143 21.96 5.24 14.37
C ASN A 143 23.26 5.85 13.83
N GLY A 144 23.17 7.01 13.15
CA GLY A 144 24.34 7.77 12.71
C GLY A 144 25.18 8.33 13.87
N GLU A 145 24.54 8.80 14.94
CA GLU A 145 25.22 9.23 16.18
C GLU A 145 25.89 8.05 16.89
N ILE A 146 25.18 6.94 17.06
CA ILE A 146 25.71 5.70 17.67
C ILE A 146 26.94 5.22 16.90
N LYS A 147 26.91 5.26 15.56
CA LYS A 147 28.06 4.88 14.73
C LYS A 147 29.27 5.78 15.01
N ARG A 148 29.08 7.11 15.02
CA ARG A 148 30.15 8.08 15.31
C ARG A 148 30.72 7.91 16.72
N LEU A 149 29.87 7.69 17.71
CA LEU A 149 30.31 7.44 19.09
C LEU A 149 31.10 6.14 19.22
N ARG A 150 30.69 5.07 18.52
CA ARG A 150 31.45 3.81 18.48
C ARG A 150 32.83 4.01 17.85
N GLU A 151 32.92 4.73 16.74
CA GLU A 151 34.19 5.05 16.08
C GLU A 151 35.11 5.85 17.02
N ALA A 152 34.59 6.87 17.69
CA ALA A 152 35.34 7.66 18.66
C ALA A 152 35.85 6.82 19.85
N ILE A 153 35.01 5.93 20.38
CA ILE A 153 35.40 5.02 21.47
C ILE A 153 36.52 4.08 21.03
N GLU A 154 36.45 3.52 19.83
CA GLU A 154 37.50 2.63 19.33
C GLU A 154 38.81 3.39 19.09
N GLU A 155 38.74 4.63 18.60
CA GLU A 155 39.93 5.49 18.47
C GLU A 155 40.56 5.81 19.83
N MET A 156 39.75 6.13 20.85
CA MET A 156 40.25 6.36 22.21
C MET A 156 40.92 5.11 22.80
N LYS A 157 40.29 3.94 22.67
CA LYS A 157 40.90 2.67 23.12
C LYS A 157 42.19 2.34 22.40
N ALA A 158 42.29 2.65 21.10
CA ALA A 158 43.52 2.46 20.33
C ALA A 158 44.65 3.37 20.83
N ARG A 159 44.33 4.63 21.17
CA ARG A 159 45.28 5.57 21.76
C ARG A 159 45.74 5.13 23.16
N GLU A 160 44.83 4.66 24.01
CA GLU A 160 45.16 4.11 25.34
C GLU A 160 46.10 2.90 25.23
N LYS A 161 45.80 1.94 24.33
CA LYS A 161 46.68 0.79 24.08
C LYS A 161 48.06 1.18 23.55
N ALA A 162 48.16 2.26 22.77
CA ALA A 162 49.44 2.77 22.30
C ALA A 162 50.24 3.50 23.39
N GLN A 163 49.57 4.03 24.42
CA GLN A 163 50.20 4.66 25.59
C GLN A 163 50.69 3.66 26.63
N GLU A 164 50.01 2.52 26.81
CA GLU A 164 50.44 1.46 27.75
C GLU A 164 51.94 1.08 27.70
N PRO A 165 52.59 0.86 26.53
CA PRO A 165 54.01 0.54 26.48
C PRO A 165 54.91 1.74 26.81
N VAL A 166 54.45 2.96 26.54
CA VAL A 166 55.17 4.20 26.91
C VAL A 166 55.13 4.38 28.43
N ASP A 167 53.97 4.17 29.05
CA ASP A 167 53.81 4.25 30.50
C ASP A 167 54.67 3.21 31.21
N LYS A 168 54.67 1.96 30.73
CA LYS A 168 55.56 0.89 31.25
C LYS A 168 57.05 1.23 31.09
N LEU A 169 57.43 1.91 30.01
CA LEU A 169 58.82 2.34 29.81
C LEU A 169 59.19 3.47 30.78
N ILE A 170 58.30 4.44 30.99
CA ILE A 170 58.47 5.51 31.95
C ILE A 170 58.65 4.92 33.35
N ASP A 171 57.79 3.98 33.76
CA ASP A 171 57.90 3.29 35.05
C ASP A 171 59.24 2.57 35.21
N LEU A 172 59.70 1.85 34.18
CA LEU A 172 60.99 1.15 34.19
C LEU A 172 62.18 2.12 34.29
N VAL A 173 62.10 3.26 33.60
CA VAL A 173 63.13 4.31 33.65
C VAL A 173 63.17 4.94 35.04
N ILE A 174 62.01 5.28 35.61
CA ILE A 174 61.91 5.81 36.98
C ILE A 174 62.48 4.81 37.98
N GLU A 175 62.14 3.52 37.86
CA GLU A 175 62.64 2.47 38.74
C GLU A 175 64.18 2.32 38.65
N LYS A 176 64.74 2.36 37.43
CA LYS A 176 66.20 2.31 37.24
C LYS A 176 66.90 3.57 37.77
N MET A 177 66.33 4.75 37.56
CA MET A 177 66.87 6.01 38.08
C MET A 177 66.82 6.06 39.62
N MET A 178 65.80 5.46 40.24
CA MET A 178 65.67 5.35 41.71
C MET A 178 66.63 4.34 42.35
N LYS A 179 67.17 3.39 41.57
CA LYS A 179 68.20 2.42 42.01
C LYS A 179 69.62 2.98 41.94
N ASP A 180 69.85 4.04 41.17
CA ASP A 180 71.13 4.73 41.07
C ASP A 180 71.30 5.70 42.25
N GLU A 181 72.24 5.39 43.16
CA GLU A 181 72.55 6.15 44.38
C GLU A 181 72.92 7.61 44.10
N THR A 182 73.64 7.88 43.02
CA THR A 182 74.07 9.22 42.60
C THR A 182 72.90 10.07 42.11
N ILE A 183 72.00 9.47 41.34
CA ILE A 183 70.79 10.12 40.85
C ILE A 183 69.80 10.36 41.99
N LYS A 184 69.64 9.38 42.89
CA LYS A 184 68.77 9.47 44.07
C LYS A 184 69.18 10.60 45.02
N LYS A 185 70.50 10.77 45.24
CA LYS A 185 71.04 11.90 46.02
C LYS A 185 70.77 13.25 45.36
N ARG A 186 71.04 13.39 44.05
CA ARG A 186 70.75 14.64 43.31
C ARG A 186 69.27 14.99 43.27
N LEU A 187 68.39 14.01 43.10
CA LEU A 187 66.94 14.22 43.17
C LEU A 187 66.50 14.68 44.56
N ALA A 188 67.05 14.09 45.63
CA ALA A 188 66.76 14.49 47.00
C ALA A 188 67.30 15.89 47.36
N GLU A 189 68.35 16.36 46.67
CA GLU A 189 68.86 17.73 46.79
C GLU A 189 67.99 18.75 46.04
N ILE A 190 67.43 18.39 44.89
CA ILE A 190 66.57 19.26 44.07
C ILE A 190 65.14 19.38 44.65
N LEU A 191 64.65 18.32 45.31
CA LEU A 191 63.32 18.28 45.94
C LEU A 191 63.30 18.85 47.37
N LYS A 192 64.43 19.34 47.87
CA LYS A 192 64.57 20.00 49.17
C LYS A 192 64.40 21.51 49.04
#